data_AF-A0A932D9T0-F1
#
_entry.id   AF-A0A932D9T0-F1
#
_cell.length_a   1.000
_cell.length_b   1.000
_cell.length_c   1.000
_cell.angle_alpha   90.00
_cell.angle_beta   90.00
_cell.angle_gamma   90.00
#
_symmetry.space_group_name_H-M   'P 1'
#
loop_
_entity.id
_entity.type
_entity.pdbx_description
1 polymer ?
#
loop_
_entity_poly.entity_id
_entity_poly.type
_entity_poly.pdbx_seq_one_letter_code
_entity_poly.pdbx_strand_id
1 'polypeptide(L)'
;MKLFVAGISYKTAPVEVREKLSVTPSRLRCCGCRLNVAGGLSEVVLLSTCNRVEIYGVASRVEGRVAALFELLAGTELELGSHLYVHTEEAAIRHLLFVASGMASMVLGETEITGQVKQAYQIAHELKLTGRVLNRAFQTALQVAKEIRTRTSIGRGATSVGSVAVELAEKIFGADLPGKTVMIIGAGKMGEACVRHLAKKGLKSVLVSNRSFERAQELAGEFGGRAVGFDDCLNAMAETDIVVSSTGCPRTIIDRHDVEPVMRTRRRRPLVLIDIAVPRDIEADVQFLDNVYLHNIDDLEDIVRENVRLRKQELGQCEAIIEQRTRALFAKLVRRDEFTPCSSGKAEHVRTSVFSIPLLRETGNGFAVPITT
;
A
#
# COMPACT_ATOMS: atom_id res chain seq x y z
N MET A 1 -26.35 -15.79 5.09
CA MET A 1 -25.89 -14.39 4.98
C MET A 1 -24.66 -14.39 4.08
N LYS A 2 -24.53 -13.45 3.16
CA LYS A 2 -23.45 -13.44 2.17
C LYS A 2 -22.43 -12.35 2.48
N LEU A 3 -21.16 -12.75 2.51
CA LEU A 3 -20.03 -11.82 2.53
C LEU A 3 -19.95 -11.12 1.17
N PHE A 4 -19.69 -9.81 1.17
CA PHE A 4 -19.35 -9.07 -0.03
C PHE A 4 -18.28 -8.03 0.25
N VAL A 5 -17.62 -7.60 -0.83
CA VAL A 5 -16.88 -6.35 -0.89
C VAL A 5 -17.40 -5.55 -2.06
N ALA A 6 -17.67 -4.28 -1.82
CA ALA A 6 -17.93 -3.32 -2.87
C ALA A 6 -16.93 -2.19 -2.78
N GLY A 7 -16.48 -1.66 -3.91
CA GLY A 7 -15.44 -0.64 -3.88
C GLY A 7 -15.21 0.07 -5.19
N ILE A 8 -14.41 1.12 -5.09
CA ILE A 8 -13.74 1.76 -6.21
C ILE A 8 -12.24 1.78 -5.95
N SER A 9 -11.44 1.72 -7.01
CA SER A 9 -9.98 1.74 -6.90
C SER A 9 -9.36 2.55 -8.02
N TYR A 10 -8.05 2.82 -7.91
CA TYR A 10 -7.29 3.49 -8.97
C TYR A 10 -7.37 2.79 -10.34
N LYS A 11 -7.73 1.49 -10.38
CA LYS A 11 -7.92 0.72 -11.62
C LYS A 11 -9.27 1.00 -12.28
N THR A 12 -10.28 1.35 -11.49
CA THR A 12 -11.67 1.48 -11.96
C THR A 12 -12.16 2.92 -11.95
N ALA A 13 -11.52 3.83 -11.21
CA ALA A 13 -11.96 5.20 -11.05
C ALA A 13 -10.77 6.19 -11.05
N PRO A 14 -10.90 7.34 -11.73
CA PRO A 14 -9.90 8.41 -11.67
C PRO A 14 -9.91 9.07 -10.28
N VAL A 15 -8.93 9.94 -10.01
CA VAL A 15 -8.70 10.47 -8.66
C VAL A 15 -9.85 11.35 -8.16
N GLU A 16 -10.46 12.12 -9.06
CA GLU A 16 -11.55 13.07 -8.79
C GLU A 16 -12.81 12.37 -8.27
N VAL A 17 -13.03 11.11 -8.68
CA VAL A 17 -14.13 10.28 -8.18
C VAL A 17 -13.76 9.68 -6.82
N ARG A 18 -12.51 9.25 -6.64
CA ARG A 18 -12.03 8.63 -5.39
C ARG A 18 -11.98 9.64 -4.24
N GLU A 19 -11.59 10.88 -4.50
CA GLU A 19 -11.52 11.93 -3.48
C GLU A 19 -12.89 12.25 -2.86
N LYS A 20 -13.96 12.23 -3.66
CA LYS A 20 -15.34 12.42 -3.16
C LYS A 20 -15.79 11.36 -2.17
N LEU A 21 -15.19 10.17 -2.26
CA LEU A 21 -15.50 9.02 -1.40
C LEU A 21 -14.46 8.77 -0.31
N SER A 22 -13.35 9.52 -0.32
CA SER A 22 -12.28 9.36 0.65
C SER A 22 -12.77 9.71 2.05
N VAL A 23 -12.60 8.77 2.98
CA VAL A 23 -12.96 8.93 4.38
C VAL A 23 -11.70 9.13 5.20
N THR A 24 -11.63 10.27 5.91
CA THR A 24 -10.53 10.58 6.82
C THR A 24 -10.55 9.65 8.04
N PRO A 25 -9.40 9.40 8.69
CA PRO A 25 -9.33 8.54 9.86
C PRO A 25 -10.28 8.95 11.00
N SER A 26 -10.50 10.26 11.20
CA SER A 26 -11.43 10.80 12.19
C SER A 26 -12.90 10.47 11.89
N ARG A 27 -13.26 10.31 10.61
CA ARG A 27 -14.63 10.01 10.16
C ARG A 27 -14.91 8.51 10.02
N LEU A 28 -13.89 7.66 9.90
CA LEU A 28 -14.03 6.21 9.73
C LEU A 28 -15.00 5.58 10.75
N ARG A 29 -14.88 5.97 12.03
CA ARG A 29 -15.75 5.45 13.11
C ARG A 29 -17.24 5.76 12.85
N CYS A 30 -17.56 7.03 12.64
CA CYS A 30 -18.93 7.49 12.40
C CYS A 30 -19.51 6.90 11.10
N CYS A 31 -18.73 6.91 10.01
CA CYS A 31 -19.12 6.34 8.73
C CYS A 31 -19.38 4.84 8.82
N GLY A 32 -18.54 4.08 9.54
CA GLY A 32 -18.74 2.65 9.78
C GLY A 32 -20.06 2.36 10.52
N CYS A 33 -20.36 3.08 11.60
CA CYS A 33 -21.63 2.92 12.32
C CYS A 33 -22.84 3.27 11.44
N ARG A 34 -22.76 4.36 10.66
CA ARG A 34 -23.82 4.76 9.73
C ARG A 34 -24.07 3.69 8.67
N LEU A 35 -23.01 3.14 8.08
CA LEU A 35 -23.10 2.05 7.11
C LEU A 35 -23.75 0.79 7.70
N ASN A 36 -23.43 0.45 8.95
CA ASN A 36 -24.01 -0.70 9.62
C ASN A 36 -25.53 -0.56 9.76
N VAL A 37 -25.99 0.56 10.32
CA VAL A 37 -27.41 0.83 10.60
C VAL A 37 -28.20 1.05 9.32
N ALA A 38 -27.80 2.02 8.50
CA ALA A 38 -28.55 2.39 7.28
C ALA A 38 -28.46 1.34 6.18
N GLY A 39 -27.35 0.60 6.11
CA GLY A 39 -27.15 -0.49 5.16
C GLY A 39 -27.83 -1.80 5.55
N GLY A 40 -28.31 -1.92 6.79
CA GLY A 40 -28.82 -3.18 7.34
C GLY A 40 -27.79 -4.31 7.29
N LEU A 41 -26.52 -3.98 7.57
CA LEU A 41 -25.40 -4.90 7.51
C LEU A 41 -25.22 -5.59 8.87
N SER A 42 -25.09 -6.91 8.88
CA SER A 42 -24.81 -7.66 10.12
C SER A 42 -23.37 -7.46 10.59
N GLU A 43 -22.45 -7.27 9.64
CA GLU A 43 -21.05 -6.95 9.91
C GLU A 43 -20.55 -5.95 8.84
N VAL A 44 -19.68 -5.01 9.20
CA VAL A 44 -19.08 -4.05 8.26
C VAL A 44 -17.65 -3.64 8.64
N VAL A 45 -16.77 -3.53 7.63
CA VAL A 45 -15.46 -2.87 7.72
C VAL A 45 -15.33 -1.90 6.54
N LEU A 46 -14.98 -0.65 6.83
CA LEU A 46 -14.72 0.38 5.83
C LEU A 46 -13.20 0.57 5.68
N LEU A 47 -12.68 0.30 4.49
CA LEU A 47 -11.28 0.55 4.13
C LEU A 47 -11.23 1.78 3.21
N SER A 48 -10.56 2.84 3.66
CA SER A 48 -10.34 4.06 2.87
C SER A 48 -8.86 4.36 2.82
N THR A 49 -8.32 4.49 1.61
CA THR A 49 -6.91 4.77 1.33
C THR A 49 -6.81 5.80 0.20
N CYS A 50 -5.61 6.27 -0.11
CA CYS A 50 -5.40 7.13 -1.28
C CYS A 50 -5.73 6.44 -2.62
N ASN A 51 -5.78 5.10 -2.68
CA ASN A 51 -5.91 4.32 -3.93
C ASN A 51 -7.22 3.53 -4.05
N ARG A 52 -8.00 3.42 -2.98
CA ARG A 52 -9.26 2.66 -2.93
C ARG A 52 -10.15 3.06 -1.76
N VAL A 53 -11.45 2.93 -1.97
CA VAL A 53 -12.48 2.99 -0.93
C VAL A 53 -13.33 1.73 -1.08
N GLU A 54 -13.37 0.91 -0.04
CA GLU A 54 -14.02 -0.41 -0.05
C GLU A 54 -14.86 -0.63 1.21
N ILE A 55 -16.04 -1.18 1.01
CA ILE A 55 -16.97 -1.61 2.07
C ILE A 55 -17.00 -3.13 2.04
N TYR A 56 -16.46 -3.74 3.10
CA TYR A 56 -16.60 -5.18 3.35
C TYR A 56 -17.80 -5.38 4.25
N GLY A 57 -18.78 -6.15 3.81
CA GLY A 57 -20.04 -6.29 4.53
C GLY A 57 -20.59 -7.72 4.54
N VAL A 58 -21.45 -7.99 5.52
CA VAL A 58 -22.25 -9.22 5.58
C VAL A 58 -23.71 -8.85 5.57
N ALA A 59 -24.45 -9.32 4.57
CA ALA A 59 -25.87 -9.01 4.39
C ALA A 59 -26.67 -10.23 3.94
N SER A 60 -27.98 -10.23 4.16
CA SER A 60 -28.89 -11.24 3.61
C SER A 60 -29.06 -11.11 2.09
N ARG A 61 -29.04 -9.88 1.56
CA ARG A 61 -29.14 -9.56 0.13
C ARG A 61 -28.22 -8.39 -0.23
N VAL A 62 -27.32 -8.62 -1.19
CA VAL A 62 -26.28 -7.67 -1.64
C VAL A 62 -26.80 -6.77 -2.79
N GLU A 63 -27.68 -7.30 -3.63
CA GLU A 63 -28.14 -6.63 -4.86
C GLU A 63 -28.98 -5.37 -4.59
N GLY A 64 -28.71 -4.31 -5.34
CA GLY A 64 -29.51 -3.07 -5.40
C GLY A 64 -29.20 -2.01 -4.33
N ARG A 65 -28.45 -2.32 -3.28
CA ARG A 65 -28.15 -1.37 -2.17
C ARG A 65 -26.73 -0.82 -2.17
N VAL A 66 -25.84 -1.33 -3.01
CA VAL A 66 -24.41 -0.98 -2.95
C VAL A 66 -24.16 0.49 -3.30
N ALA A 67 -24.76 1.00 -4.38
CA ALA A 67 -24.60 2.42 -4.76
C ALA A 67 -25.06 3.36 -3.63
N ALA A 68 -26.21 3.07 -3.02
CA ALA A 68 -26.73 3.83 -1.88
C ALA A 68 -25.78 3.84 -0.66
N LEU A 69 -24.98 2.79 -0.44
CA LEU A 69 -23.97 2.80 0.64
C LEU A 69 -22.85 3.81 0.36
N PHE A 70 -22.45 4.00 -0.90
CA PHE A 70 -21.43 4.98 -1.27
C PHE A 70 -21.99 6.40 -1.33
N GLU A 71 -23.23 6.58 -1.76
CA GLU A 71 -23.94 7.86 -1.67
C GLU A 71 -24.08 8.30 -0.20
N LEU A 72 -24.37 7.36 0.72
CA LEU A 72 -24.41 7.63 2.16
C LEU A 72 -23.05 8.10 2.70
N LEU A 73 -21.94 7.54 2.18
CA LEU A 73 -20.58 7.95 2.55
C LEU A 73 -20.26 9.36 2.03
N ALA A 74 -20.62 9.63 0.77
CA ALA A 74 -20.40 10.92 0.13
C ALA A 74 -21.29 12.03 0.70
N GLY A 75 -22.49 11.67 1.17
CA GLY A 75 -23.52 12.62 1.59
C GLY A 75 -24.22 13.32 0.42
N THR A 76 -24.05 12.82 -0.80
CA THR A 76 -24.65 13.33 -2.04
C THR A 76 -24.85 12.19 -3.02
N GLU A 77 -25.74 12.37 -3.99
CA GLU A 77 -25.85 11.46 -5.13
C GLU A 77 -24.55 11.43 -5.93
N LEU A 78 -24.14 10.23 -6.35
CA LEU A 78 -22.91 10.02 -7.10
C LEU A 78 -23.17 9.10 -8.29
N GLU A 79 -22.74 9.54 -9.47
CA GLU A 79 -22.69 8.68 -10.65
C GLU A 79 -21.47 7.74 -10.57
N LEU A 80 -21.63 6.64 -9.82
CA LEU A 80 -20.58 5.63 -9.65
C LEU A 80 -20.55 4.63 -10.81
N GLY A 81 -21.66 4.51 -11.57
CA GLY A 81 -21.75 3.82 -12.86
C GLY A 81 -20.90 2.55 -12.99
N SER A 82 -20.03 2.54 -14.00
CA SER A 82 -19.09 1.46 -14.32
C SER A 82 -17.84 1.41 -13.45
N HIS A 83 -17.63 2.36 -12.54
CA HIS A 83 -16.43 2.43 -11.70
C HIS A 83 -16.51 1.52 -10.47
N LEU A 84 -17.73 1.18 -10.06
CA LEU A 84 -18.02 0.33 -8.90
C LEU A 84 -17.83 -1.14 -9.25
N TYR A 85 -17.03 -1.85 -8.46
CA TYR A 85 -16.98 -3.32 -8.49
C TYR A 85 -17.62 -3.91 -7.24
N VAL A 86 -18.19 -5.11 -7.41
CA VAL A 86 -18.76 -5.90 -6.33
C VAL A 86 -18.26 -7.33 -6.47
N HIS A 87 -17.68 -7.87 -5.40
CA HIS A 87 -17.35 -9.28 -5.28
C HIS A 87 -18.11 -9.88 -4.11
N THR A 88 -18.57 -11.12 -4.27
CA THR A 88 -19.35 -11.84 -3.27
C THR A 88 -18.65 -13.12 -2.86
N GLU A 89 -18.90 -13.56 -1.63
CA GLU A 89 -18.52 -14.87 -1.11
C GLU A 89 -17.03 -15.17 -1.31
N GLU A 90 -16.68 -16.22 -2.04
CA GLU A 90 -15.29 -16.61 -2.29
C GLU A 90 -14.48 -15.51 -2.97
N ALA A 91 -15.07 -14.81 -3.94
CA ALA A 91 -14.40 -13.71 -4.65
C ALA A 91 -14.12 -12.53 -3.72
N ALA A 92 -14.99 -12.26 -2.74
CA ALA A 92 -14.75 -11.22 -1.74
C ALA A 92 -13.58 -11.57 -0.81
N ILE A 93 -13.47 -12.85 -0.41
CA ILE A 93 -12.34 -13.35 0.37
C ILE A 93 -11.05 -13.21 -0.44
N ARG A 94 -11.05 -13.70 -1.68
CA ARG A 94 -9.90 -13.61 -2.57
C ARG A 94 -9.43 -12.17 -2.70
N HIS A 95 -10.35 -11.25 -2.99
CA HIS A 95 -10.06 -9.83 -3.12
C HIS A 95 -9.40 -9.26 -1.86
N LEU A 96 -9.95 -9.54 -0.67
CA LEU A 96 -9.37 -9.10 0.61
C LEU A 96 -7.94 -9.62 0.80
N LEU A 97 -7.67 -10.90 0.49
CA LEU A 97 -6.34 -11.48 0.59
C LEU A 97 -5.35 -10.81 -0.38
N PHE A 98 -5.77 -10.51 -1.61
CA PHE A 98 -4.97 -9.78 -2.60
C PHE A 98 -4.65 -8.35 -2.14
N VAL A 99 -5.65 -7.61 -1.63
CA VAL A 99 -5.48 -6.24 -1.13
C VAL A 99 -4.56 -6.22 0.09
N ALA A 100 -4.84 -7.05 1.09
CA ALA A 100 -4.05 -7.08 2.32
C ALA A 100 -2.59 -7.47 2.09
N SER A 101 -2.31 -8.25 1.04
CA SER A 101 -0.96 -8.69 0.69
C SER A 101 -0.22 -7.72 -0.24
N GLY A 102 -0.85 -6.61 -0.66
CA GLY A 102 -0.25 -5.63 -1.57
C GLY A 102 -0.21 -6.07 -3.03
N MET A 103 -0.90 -7.15 -3.40
CA MET A 103 -0.97 -7.64 -4.79
C MET A 103 -1.95 -6.83 -5.66
N ALA A 104 -2.87 -6.10 -5.02
CA ALA A 104 -3.78 -5.19 -5.69
C ALA A 104 -3.35 -3.70 -5.59
N SER A 105 -2.15 -3.43 -5.07
CA SER A 105 -1.62 -2.07 -4.93
C SER A 105 -1.02 -1.54 -6.24
N MET A 106 -0.81 -0.23 -6.33
CA MET A 106 -0.10 0.38 -7.47
C MET A 106 1.38 -0.03 -7.46
N VAL A 107 1.99 -0.07 -6.26
CA VAL A 107 3.29 -0.68 -6.02
C VAL A 107 3.06 -2.10 -5.50
N LEU A 108 3.37 -3.10 -6.32
CA LEU A 108 3.20 -4.51 -5.96
C LEU A 108 4.03 -4.86 -4.72
N GLY A 109 3.38 -5.50 -3.74
CA GLY A 109 4.03 -5.96 -2.50
C GLY A 109 4.34 -4.85 -1.49
N GLU A 110 3.77 -3.65 -1.65
CA GLU A 110 3.95 -2.56 -0.67
C GLU A 110 3.45 -2.97 0.73
N THR A 111 4.12 -2.47 1.76
CA THR A 111 3.81 -2.88 3.14
C THR A 111 2.78 -2.01 3.84
N GLU A 112 2.50 -0.82 3.31
CA GLU A 112 1.62 0.18 3.90
C GLU A 112 0.16 -0.29 3.94
N ILE A 113 -0.34 -0.86 2.83
CA ILE A 113 -1.74 -1.32 2.71
C ILE A 113 -2.12 -2.35 3.78
N THR A 114 -1.22 -3.25 4.16
CA THR A 114 -1.50 -4.21 5.24
C THR A 114 -1.72 -3.51 6.58
N GLY A 115 -1.00 -2.42 6.84
CA GLY A 115 -1.18 -1.58 8.02
C GLY A 115 -2.55 -0.88 8.01
N GLN A 116 -2.93 -0.31 6.86
CA GLN A 116 -4.24 0.33 6.66
C GLN A 116 -5.40 -0.68 6.81
N VAL A 117 -5.27 -1.87 6.25
CA VAL A 117 -6.24 -2.98 6.43
C VAL A 117 -6.36 -3.38 7.90
N LYS A 118 -5.24 -3.50 8.61
CA LYS A 118 -5.23 -3.81 10.05
C LYS A 118 -5.95 -2.72 10.86
N GLN A 119 -5.68 -1.45 10.57
CA GLN A 119 -6.31 -0.32 11.25
C GLN A 119 -7.82 -0.27 11.01
N ALA A 120 -8.26 -0.41 9.75
CA ALA A 120 -9.68 -0.44 9.39
C ALA A 120 -10.41 -1.57 10.13
N TYR A 121 -9.81 -2.77 10.18
CA TYR A 121 -10.32 -3.89 10.94
C TYR A 121 -10.41 -3.61 12.45
N GLN A 122 -9.35 -3.09 13.06
CA GLN A 122 -9.31 -2.79 14.49
C GLN A 122 -10.39 -1.78 14.89
N ILE A 123 -10.57 -0.70 14.11
CA ILE A 123 -11.61 0.30 14.34
C ILE A 123 -13.00 -0.34 14.32
N ALA A 124 -13.30 -1.15 13.31
CA ALA A 124 -14.59 -1.81 13.19
C ALA A 124 -14.80 -2.85 14.32
N HIS A 125 -13.74 -3.52 14.76
CA HIS A 125 -13.76 -4.48 15.85
C HIS A 125 -14.06 -3.81 17.20
N GLU A 126 -13.38 -2.72 17.53
CA GLU A 126 -13.62 -1.93 18.75
C GLU A 126 -15.05 -1.40 18.82
N LEU A 127 -15.61 -1.01 17.68
CA LEU A 127 -16.99 -0.53 17.56
C LEU A 127 -18.03 -1.67 17.53
N LYS A 128 -17.60 -2.94 17.65
CA LYS A 128 -18.46 -4.12 17.56
C LYS A 128 -19.25 -4.22 16.25
N LEU A 129 -18.70 -3.64 15.17
CA LEU A 129 -19.27 -3.71 13.82
C LEU A 129 -18.84 -4.98 13.07
N THR A 130 -17.95 -5.79 13.66
CA THR A 130 -17.51 -7.06 13.10
C THR A 130 -18.06 -8.22 13.92
N GLY A 131 -18.33 -9.33 13.24
CA GLY A 131 -18.80 -10.57 13.83
C GLY A 131 -17.93 -11.74 13.39
N ARG A 132 -18.50 -12.94 13.36
CA ARG A 132 -17.76 -14.17 13.09
C ARG A 132 -17.07 -14.12 11.72
N VAL A 133 -17.75 -13.61 10.70
CA VAL A 133 -17.32 -13.72 9.30
C VAL A 133 -16.16 -12.78 9.02
N LEU A 134 -16.32 -11.47 9.27
CA LEU A 134 -15.29 -10.48 9.03
C LEU A 134 -14.11 -10.63 9.97
N ASN A 135 -14.30 -11.03 11.24
CA ASN A 135 -13.18 -11.35 12.12
C ASN A 135 -12.30 -12.45 11.52
N ARG A 136 -12.90 -13.55 11.05
CA ARG A 136 -12.16 -14.66 10.45
C ARG A 136 -11.46 -14.23 9.16
N ALA A 137 -12.15 -13.48 8.30
CA ALA A 137 -11.63 -13.05 7.00
C ALA A 137 -10.43 -12.10 7.15
N PHE A 138 -10.56 -11.03 7.94
CA PHE A 138 -9.48 -10.05 8.13
C PHE A 138 -8.28 -10.61 8.89
N GLN A 139 -8.50 -11.46 9.91
CA GLN A 139 -7.39 -12.11 10.60
C GLN A 139 -6.62 -13.05 9.65
N THR A 140 -7.34 -13.80 8.81
CA THR A 140 -6.71 -14.65 7.79
C THR A 140 -5.95 -13.78 6.78
N ALA A 141 -6.50 -12.65 6.35
CA ALA A 141 -5.84 -11.73 5.43
C ALA A 141 -4.51 -11.18 5.98
N LEU A 142 -4.48 -10.80 7.25
CA LEU A 142 -3.25 -10.34 7.90
C LEU A 142 -2.22 -11.48 8.07
N GLN A 143 -2.66 -12.71 8.31
CA GLN A 143 -1.78 -13.89 8.35
C GLN A 143 -1.19 -14.21 6.97
N VAL A 144 -2.00 -14.16 5.91
CA VAL A 144 -1.56 -14.39 4.54
C VAL A 144 -0.59 -13.30 4.08
N ALA A 145 -0.87 -12.04 4.40
CA ALA A 145 0.04 -10.94 4.11
C ALA A 145 1.41 -11.15 4.79
N LYS A 146 1.41 -11.62 6.05
CA LYS A 146 2.66 -11.97 6.76
C LYS A 146 3.36 -13.16 6.10
N GLU A 147 2.63 -14.22 5.76
CA GLU A 147 3.16 -15.42 5.11
C GLU A 147 3.84 -15.07 3.77
N ILE A 148 3.16 -14.29 2.92
CA ILE A 148 3.71 -13.83 1.64
C ILE A 148 4.99 -13.03 1.86
N ARG A 149 5.00 -12.07 2.79
CA ARG A 149 6.22 -11.29 3.09
C ARG A 149 7.39 -12.12 3.60
N THR A 150 7.12 -13.19 4.33
CA THR A 150 8.17 -14.07 4.87
C THR A 150 8.67 -15.07 3.83
N ARG A 151 7.79 -15.56 2.96
CA ARG A 151 8.09 -16.62 2.00
C ARG A 151 8.47 -16.13 0.61
N THR A 152 8.19 -14.88 0.29
CA THR A 152 8.40 -14.30 -1.05
C THR A 152 9.21 -13.01 -0.97
N SER A 153 9.88 -12.69 -2.06
CA SER A 153 10.61 -11.42 -2.25
C SER A 153 9.82 -10.43 -3.12
N ILE A 154 8.50 -10.57 -3.20
CA ILE A 154 7.65 -9.80 -4.13
C ILE A 154 7.76 -8.28 -3.95
N GLY A 155 7.96 -7.81 -2.71
CA GLY A 155 8.17 -6.40 -2.39
C GLY A 155 9.64 -5.95 -2.45
N ARG A 156 10.57 -6.82 -2.87
CA ARG A 156 12.00 -6.52 -3.03
C ARG A 156 12.36 -6.34 -4.51
N GLY A 157 13.47 -5.67 -4.75
CA GLY A 157 14.03 -5.44 -6.09
C GLY A 157 13.53 -4.15 -6.73
N ALA A 158 14.48 -3.38 -7.24
CA ALA A 158 14.24 -2.20 -8.04
C ALA A 158 13.70 -2.56 -9.45
N THR A 159 12.68 -1.84 -9.94
CA THR A 159 12.07 -2.08 -11.27
C THR A 159 12.20 -0.91 -12.24
N SER A 160 12.94 0.11 -11.86
CA SER A 160 13.36 1.19 -12.75
C SER A 160 14.86 1.38 -12.64
N VAL A 161 15.48 1.91 -13.69
CA VAL A 161 16.90 2.28 -13.73
C VAL A 161 17.29 3.12 -12.51
N GLY A 162 16.48 4.13 -12.19
CA GLY A 162 16.74 4.99 -11.01
C GLY A 162 16.65 4.25 -9.67
N SER A 163 15.74 3.30 -9.52
CA SER A 163 15.70 2.46 -8.31
C SER A 163 16.86 1.46 -8.23
N VAL A 164 17.34 0.95 -9.37
CA VAL A 164 18.50 0.04 -9.41
C VAL A 164 19.77 0.79 -9.06
N ALA A 165 19.93 2.02 -9.57
CA ALA A 165 21.03 2.90 -9.20
C ALA A 165 21.11 3.15 -7.68
N VAL A 166 19.95 3.33 -7.01
CA VAL A 166 19.89 3.42 -5.55
C VAL A 166 20.33 2.10 -4.91
N GLU A 167 19.87 0.96 -5.40
CA GLU A 167 20.25 -0.35 -4.87
C GLU A 167 21.76 -0.61 -4.99
N LEU A 168 22.37 -0.22 -6.11
CA LEU A 168 23.82 -0.29 -6.32
C LEU A 168 24.57 0.63 -5.36
N ALA A 169 24.10 1.85 -5.18
CA ALA A 169 24.67 2.78 -4.21
C ALA A 169 24.57 2.25 -2.77
N GLU A 170 23.44 1.64 -2.38
CA GLU A 170 23.27 1.02 -1.07
C GLU A 170 24.21 -0.19 -0.87
N LYS A 171 24.50 -0.97 -1.91
CA LYS A 171 25.47 -2.07 -1.82
C LYS A 171 26.90 -1.58 -1.57
N ILE A 172 27.26 -0.42 -2.12
CA ILE A 172 28.62 0.14 -2.03
C ILE A 172 28.80 0.97 -0.74
N PHE A 173 27.83 1.82 -0.40
CA PHE A 173 27.93 2.76 0.72
C PHE A 173 27.20 2.30 2.00
N GLY A 174 26.31 1.31 1.90
CA GLY A 174 25.57 0.78 3.06
C GLY A 174 24.85 1.87 3.86
N ALA A 175 25.04 1.84 5.18
CA ALA A 175 24.44 2.79 6.11
C ALA A 175 24.94 4.24 5.93
N ASP A 176 26.05 4.46 5.21
CA ASP A 176 26.63 5.79 5.03
C ASP A 176 26.02 6.57 3.85
N LEU A 177 25.11 5.97 3.07
CA LEU A 177 24.50 6.60 1.89
C LEU A 177 23.88 7.99 2.17
N PRO A 178 23.14 8.22 3.28
CA PRO A 178 22.60 9.56 3.58
C PRO A 178 23.71 10.63 3.73
N GLY A 179 24.92 10.26 4.10
CA GLY A 179 26.04 11.20 4.22
C GLY A 179 26.75 11.56 2.91
N LYS A 180 26.32 11.00 1.77
CA LYS A 180 27.04 11.10 0.49
C LYS A 180 26.59 12.28 -0.37
N THR A 181 27.48 12.74 -1.22
CA THR A 181 27.20 13.78 -2.22
C THR A 181 27.01 13.14 -3.60
N VAL A 182 25.94 13.52 -4.30
CA VAL A 182 25.64 13.05 -5.66
C VAL A 182 25.81 14.20 -6.63
N MET A 183 26.40 13.95 -7.80
CA MET A 183 26.43 14.89 -8.91
C MET A 183 25.68 14.31 -10.11
N ILE A 184 24.91 15.15 -10.80
CA ILE A 184 24.37 14.84 -12.12
C ILE A 184 25.07 15.69 -13.18
N ILE A 185 25.49 15.04 -14.27
CA ILE A 185 26.05 15.69 -15.44
C ILE A 185 25.04 15.53 -16.59
N GLY A 186 24.46 16.66 -17.02
CA GLY A 186 23.35 16.73 -17.95
C GLY A 186 21.97 16.89 -17.28
N ALA A 187 20.93 16.93 -18.10
CA ALA A 187 19.53 17.02 -17.66
C ALA A 187 18.62 16.07 -18.46
N GLY A 188 19.09 14.85 -18.70
CA GLY A 188 18.23 13.80 -19.23
C GLY A 188 17.17 13.39 -18.20
N LYS A 189 15.92 13.21 -18.64
CA LYS A 189 14.78 12.82 -17.77
C LYS A 189 15.07 11.57 -16.93
N MET A 190 15.84 10.62 -17.47
CA MET A 190 16.22 9.40 -16.77
C MET A 190 17.27 9.66 -15.67
N GLY A 191 18.28 10.49 -15.95
CA GLY A 191 19.23 10.95 -14.94
C GLY A 191 18.54 11.72 -13.81
N GLU A 192 17.62 12.63 -14.14
CA GLU A 192 16.82 13.36 -13.15
C GLU A 192 16.00 12.41 -12.27
N ALA A 193 15.36 11.39 -12.86
CA ALA A 193 14.62 10.38 -12.10
C ALA A 193 15.53 9.58 -11.16
N CYS A 194 16.73 9.21 -11.62
CA CYS A 194 17.75 8.53 -10.83
C CYS A 194 18.16 9.35 -9.60
N VAL A 195 18.51 10.63 -9.80
CA VAL A 195 18.85 11.55 -8.70
C VAL A 195 17.68 11.72 -7.75
N ARG A 196 16.45 11.86 -8.26
CA ARG A 196 15.24 11.96 -7.42
C ARG A 196 15.03 10.73 -6.54
N HIS A 197 15.38 9.55 -7.01
CA HIS A 197 15.35 8.32 -6.20
C HIS A 197 16.47 8.31 -5.14
N LEU A 198 17.68 8.75 -5.48
CA LEU A 198 18.80 8.86 -4.53
C LEU A 198 18.54 9.92 -3.46
N ALA A 199 17.99 11.09 -3.82
CA ALA A 199 17.68 12.18 -2.89
C ALA A 199 16.71 11.75 -1.76
N LYS A 200 15.78 10.83 -2.05
CA LYS A 200 14.87 10.25 -1.05
C LYS A 200 15.58 9.45 0.04
N LYS A 201 16.86 9.10 -0.14
CA LYS A 201 17.70 8.42 0.87
C LYS A 201 18.39 9.39 1.83
N GLY A 202 18.10 10.68 1.73
CA GLY A 202 18.59 11.69 2.68
C GLY A 202 20.06 12.06 2.47
N LEU A 203 20.47 12.20 1.20
CA LEU A 203 21.83 12.59 0.80
C LEU A 203 22.28 13.90 1.45
N LYS A 204 23.59 14.09 1.59
CA LYS A 204 24.20 15.31 2.14
C LYS A 204 24.03 16.51 1.20
N SER A 205 24.25 16.28 -0.10
CA SER A 205 24.20 17.34 -1.11
C SER A 205 23.99 16.75 -2.50
N VAL A 206 23.34 17.53 -3.36
CA VAL A 206 23.17 17.24 -4.79
C VAL A 206 23.86 18.35 -5.57
N LEU A 207 24.80 17.99 -6.44
CA LEU A 207 25.44 18.89 -7.40
C LEU A 207 24.81 18.65 -8.78
N VAL A 208 24.61 19.73 -9.52
CA VAL A 208 24.06 19.64 -10.88
C VAL A 208 24.98 20.38 -11.82
N SER A 209 25.46 19.70 -12.86
CA SER A 209 26.26 20.28 -13.92
C SER A 209 25.57 20.07 -15.27
N ASN A 210 25.50 21.13 -16.07
CA ASN A 210 24.89 21.08 -17.40
C ASN A 210 25.56 22.13 -18.30
N ARG A 211 25.59 21.89 -19.61
CA ARG A 211 26.06 22.86 -20.61
C ARG A 211 25.29 24.17 -20.53
N SER A 212 23.98 24.10 -20.26
CA SER A 212 23.20 25.28 -19.88
C SER A 212 23.25 25.45 -18.36
N PHE A 213 23.93 26.49 -17.90
CA PHE A 213 24.04 26.78 -16.47
C PHE A 213 22.68 27.12 -15.85
N GLU A 214 21.80 27.82 -16.57
CA GLU A 214 20.42 28.09 -16.13
C GLU A 214 19.66 26.78 -15.84
N ARG A 215 19.77 25.80 -16.74
CA ARG A 215 19.16 24.48 -16.56
C ARG A 215 19.74 23.75 -15.34
N ALA A 216 21.04 23.92 -15.07
CA ALA A 216 21.67 23.37 -13.87
C ALA A 216 21.13 24.03 -12.59
N GLN A 217 20.91 25.36 -12.61
CA GLN A 217 20.34 26.09 -11.47
C GLN A 217 18.90 25.67 -11.17
N GLU A 218 18.05 25.55 -12.19
CA GLU A 218 16.67 25.09 -12.05
C GLU A 218 16.61 23.72 -11.38
N LEU A 219 17.34 22.74 -11.93
CA LEU A 219 17.33 21.37 -11.44
C LEU A 219 18.00 21.25 -10.07
N ALA A 220 19.06 22.02 -9.79
CA ALA A 220 19.65 22.08 -8.45
C ALA A 220 18.63 22.60 -7.43
N GLY A 221 17.84 23.61 -7.80
CA GLY A 221 16.77 24.17 -6.97
C GLY A 221 15.73 23.13 -6.55
N GLU A 222 15.34 22.22 -7.44
CA GLU A 222 14.39 21.12 -7.12
C GLU A 222 14.88 20.21 -5.99
N PHE A 223 16.20 20.01 -5.88
CA PHE A 223 16.81 19.11 -4.89
C PHE A 223 17.44 19.84 -3.70
N GLY A 224 17.31 21.16 -3.61
CA GLY A 224 18.03 21.97 -2.62
C GLY A 224 19.55 21.85 -2.76
N GLY A 225 20.02 21.59 -3.98
CA GLY A 225 21.42 21.35 -4.34
C GLY A 225 22.15 22.59 -4.82
N ARG A 226 23.32 22.37 -5.44
CA ARG A 226 24.19 23.42 -5.98
C ARG A 226 24.47 23.20 -7.46
N ALA A 227 24.26 24.23 -8.27
CA ALA A 227 24.69 24.22 -9.66
C ALA A 227 26.22 24.39 -9.77
N VAL A 228 26.84 23.64 -10.67
CA VAL A 228 28.26 23.67 -10.99
C VAL A 228 28.40 23.92 -12.49
N GLY A 229 29.34 24.78 -12.88
CA GLY A 229 29.67 25.00 -14.29
C GLY A 229 30.06 23.68 -14.97
N PHE A 230 29.79 23.55 -16.27
CA PHE A 230 30.15 22.34 -17.01
C PHE A 230 31.67 22.11 -17.00
N ASP A 231 32.45 23.18 -17.17
CA ASP A 231 33.92 23.11 -17.16
C ASP A 231 34.51 22.78 -15.78
N ASP A 232 33.75 23.02 -14.70
CA ASP A 232 34.15 22.74 -13.32
C ASP A 232 33.69 21.36 -12.83
N CYS A 233 32.99 20.58 -13.65
CA CYS A 233 32.39 19.32 -13.21
C CYS A 233 33.44 18.31 -12.72
N LEU A 234 34.61 18.24 -13.35
CA LEU A 234 35.70 17.35 -12.94
C LEU A 234 36.28 17.75 -11.57
N ASN A 235 36.41 19.05 -11.31
CA ASN A 235 36.86 19.55 -10.01
C ASN A 235 35.83 19.22 -8.92
N ALA A 236 34.54 19.42 -9.21
CA ALA A 236 33.46 19.04 -8.31
C ALA A 236 33.38 17.52 -8.10
N MET A 237 33.81 16.71 -9.08
CA MET A 237 33.84 15.26 -8.95
C MET A 237 34.70 14.79 -7.76
N ALA A 238 35.73 15.56 -7.37
CA ALA A 238 36.58 15.26 -6.23
C ALA A 238 35.82 15.23 -4.88
N GLU A 239 34.72 15.97 -4.75
CA GLU A 239 33.89 15.97 -3.53
C GLU A 239 32.67 15.04 -3.62
N THR A 240 32.34 14.53 -4.81
CA THR A 240 31.13 13.70 -5.05
C THR A 240 31.39 12.22 -4.85
N ASP A 241 30.46 11.47 -4.29
CA ASP A 241 30.59 10.01 -4.13
C ASP A 241 29.90 9.23 -5.26
N ILE A 242 28.86 9.82 -5.87
CA ILE A 242 28.11 9.23 -6.99
C ILE A 242 27.98 10.27 -8.09
N VAL A 243 28.29 9.91 -9.34
CA VAL A 243 28.05 10.72 -10.52
C VAL A 243 27.04 10.00 -11.40
N VAL A 244 25.97 10.69 -11.79
CA VAL A 244 24.98 10.23 -12.76
C VAL A 244 25.17 11.04 -14.03
N SER A 245 25.64 10.41 -15.11
CA SER A 245 25.76 11.05 -16.41
C SER A 245 24.54 10.74 -17.27
N SER A 246 23.96 11.77 -17.87
CA SER A 246 22.83 11.63 -18.80
C SER A 246 22.83 12.81 -19.75
N THR A 247 23.88 12.94 -20.55
CA THR A 247 23.97 13.96 -21.60
C THR A 247 23.52 13.42 -22.96
N GLY A 248 23.36 14.33 -23.92
CA GLY A 248 23.12 13.99 -25.32
C GLY A 248 24.38 14.10 -26.19
N CYS A 249 25.57 13.98 -25.59
CA CYS A 249 26.82 14.12 -26.32
C CYS A 249 27.04 12.90 -27.23
N PRO A 250 27.40 13.09 -28.52
CA PRO A 250 27.71 11.97 -29.42
C PRO A 250 29.08 11.32 -29.14
N ARG A 251 29.86 11.88 -28.21
CA ARG A 251 31.20 11.43 -27.82
C ARG A 251 31.27 11.33 -26.30
N THR A 252 32.20 10.53 -25.81
CA THR A 252 32.56 10.50 -24.39
C THR A 252 33.03 11.88 -23.94
N ILE A 253 32.61 12.26 -22.74
CA ILE A 253 32.90 13.52 -22.07
C ILE A 253 33.79 13.34 -20.83
N ILE A 254 33.91 12.10 -20.34
CA ILE A 254 34.77 11.73 -19.22
C ILE A 254 35.60 10.53 -19.66
N ASP A 255 36.92 10.67 -19.62
CA ASP A 255 37.86 9.59 -19.88
C ASP A 255 38.69 9.22 -18.65
N ARG A 256 39.57 8.23 -18.80
CA ARG A 256 40.45 7.78 -17.71
C ARG A 256 41.43 8.86 -17.23
N HIS A 257 41.94 9.70 -18.12
CA HIS A 257 42.88 10.78 -17.80
C HIS A 257 42.20 11.89 -16.98
N ASP A 258 40.89 12.08 -17.14
CA ASP A 258 40.09 12.99 -16.33
C ASP A 258 39.88 12.45 -14.89
N VAL A 259 39.56 11.16 -14.76
CA VAL A 259 39.16 10.55 -13.48
C VAL A 259 40.36 10.18 -12.61
N GLU A 260 41.50 9.79 -13.21
CA GLU A 260 42.67 9.36 -12.45
C GLU A 260 43.22 10.43 -11.49
N PRO A 261 43.42 11.71 -11.90
CA PRO A 261 43.82 12.78 -10.99
C PRO A 261 42.81 13.02 -9.88
N VAL A 262 41.51 12.94 -10.18
CA VAL A 262 40.43 13.07 -9.20
C VAL A 262 40.58 11.99 -8.13
N MET A 263 40.79 10.73 -8.52
CA MET A 263 40.96 9.61 -7.58
C MET A 263 42.20 9.75 -6.66
N ARG A 264 43.29 10.37 -7.14
CA ARG A 264 44.48 10.64 -6.31
C ARG A 264 44.18 11.56 -5.12
N THR A 265 43.25 12.48 -5.25
CA THR A 265 42.87 13.41 -4.15
C THR A 265 41.89 12.80 -3.15
N ARG A 266 41.21 11.71 -3.52
CA ARG A 266 40.06 11.14 -2.77
C ARG A 266 40.42 10.18 -1.65
N ARG A 267 41.71 9.93 -1.39
CA ARG A 267 42.20 9.07 -0.28
C ARG A 267 41.49 7.70 -0.23
N ARG A 268 41.36 7.02 -1.39
CA ARG A 268 40.67 5.73 -1.58
C ARG A 268 39.15 5.72 -1.31
N ARG A 269 38.49 6.88 -1.17
CA ARG A 269 37.02 6.93 -1.15
C ARG A 269 36.47 6.42 -2.48
N PRO A 270 35.49 5.49 -2.47
CA PRO A 270 34.91 4.97 -3.70
C PRO A 270 34.20 6.06 -4.50
N LEU A 271 34.18 5.90 -5.82
CA LEU A 271 33.45 6.75 -6.75
C LEU A 271 32.54 5.86 -7.60
N VAL A 272 31.24 6.09 -7.52
CA VAL A 272 30.25 5.37 -8.33
C VAL A 272 29.88 6.23 -9.52
N LEU A 273 30.06 5.71 -10.72
CA LEU A 273 29.75 6.36 -11.98
C LEU A 273 28.57 5.61 -12.61
N ILE A 274 27.48 6.31 -12.88
CA ILE A 274 26.26 5.77 -13.47
C ILE A 274 26.03 6.47 -14.80
N ASP A 275 26.40 5.82 -15.90
CA ASP A 275 26.28 6.35 -17.25
C ASP A 275 24.96 5.92 -17.90
N ILE A 276 24.00 6.84 -17.94
CA ILE A 276 22.66 6.63 -18.50
C ILE A 276 22.58 7.28 -19.90
N ALA A 277 23.69 7.73 -20.48
CA ALA A 277 23.71 8.34 -21.81
C ALA A 277 23.83 7.30 -22.93
N VAL A 278 23.17 7.60 -24.05
CA VAL A 278 23.26 6.81 -25.29
C VAL A 278 23.40 7.79 -26.46
N PRO A 279 24.58 7.91 -27.11
CA PRO A 279 25.84 7.22 -26.83
C PRO A 279 26.44 7.51 -25.44
N ARG A 280 27.33 6.62 -24.95
CA ARG A 280 27.92 6.71 -23.61
C ARG A 280 28.70 8.01 -23.38
N ASP A 281 28.57 8.56 -22.17
CA ASP A 281 29.30 9.74 -21.73
C ASP A 281 30.68 9.39 -21.16
N ILE A 282 30.85 8.18 -20.61
CA ILE A 282 32.06 7.79 -19.89
C ILE A 282 32.77 6.67 -20.65
N GLU A 283 34.09 6.80 -20.82
CA GLU A 283 34.89 5.74 -21.42
C GLU A 283 34.90 4.47 -20.55
N ALA A 284 34.79 3.30 -21.18
CA ALA A 284 34.67 2.04 -20.46
C ALA A 284 35.94 1.66 -19.69
N ASP A 285 37.11 2.17 -20.06
CA ASP A 285 38.39 1.86 -19.41
C ASP A 285 38.55 2.55 -18.03
N VAL A 286 37.69 3.53 -17.72
CA VAL A 286 37.56 4.15 -16.41
C VAL A 286 37.22 3.13 -15.32
N GLN A 287 36.52 2.04 -15.67
CA GLN A 287 36.18 0.96 -14.73
C GLN A 287 37.41 0.25 -14.14
N PHE A 288 38.56 0.33 -14.79
CA PHE A 288 39.80 -0.31 -14.33
C PHE A 288 40.60 0.57 -13.36
N LEU A 289 40.05 1.70 -12.91
CA LEU A 289 40.65 2.52 -11.85
C LEU A 289 40.26 1.98 -10.47
N ASP A 290 41.21 1.99 -9.54
CA ASP A 290 40.99 1.49 -8.19
C ASP A 290 39.90 2.29 -7.45
N ASN A 291 38.91 1.58 -6.90
CA ASN A 291 37.76 2.14 -6.19
C ASN A 291 36.82 2.99 -7.07
N VAL A 292 36.83 2.77 -8.39
CA VAL A 292 35.83 3.32 -9.31
C VAL A 292 34.87 2.21 -9.73
N TYR A 293 33.57 2.47 -9.61
CA TYR A 293 32.51 1.53 -10.00
C TYR A 293 31.69 2.17 -11.11
N LEU A 294 31.91 1.74 -12.36
CA LEU A 294 31.18 2.23 -13.52
C LEU A 294 30.05 1.27 -13.87
N HIS A 295 28.84 1.80 -13.99
CA HIS A 295 27.65 1.10 -14.48
C HIS A 295 27.03 1.89 -15.62
N ASN A 296 26.84 1.24 -16.77
CA ASN A 296 26.15 1.84 -17.91
C ASN A 296 24.65 1.50 -17.91
N ILE A 297 23.89 2.07 -18.84
CA ILE A 297 22.45 1.82 -18.96
C ILE A 297 22.11 0.34 -19.19
N ASP A 298 22.90 -0.39 -19.96
CA ASP A 298 22.67 -1.81 -20.25
C ASP A 298 22.84 -2.67 -18.99
N ASP A 299 23.87 -2.41 -18.18
CA ASP A 299 24.10 -3.09 -16.89
C ASP A 299 22.89 -2.90 -15.96
N LEU A 300 22.36 -1.68 -15.91
CA LEU A 300 21.19 -1.35 -15.09
C LEU A 300 19.93 -2.03 -15.64
N GLU A 301 19.75 -2.05 -16.95
CA GLU A 301 18.63 -2.73 -17.60
C GLU A 301 18.64 -4.23 -17.35
N ASP A 302 19.79 -4.89 -17.39
CA ASP A 302 19.89 -6.32 -17.11
C ASP A 302 19.48 -6.65 -15.67
N ILE A 303 19.86 -5.81 -14.70
CA ILE A 303 19.39 -5.94 -13.31
C ILE A 303 17.87 -5.72 -13.22
N VAL A 304 17.33 -4.71 -13.93
CA VAL A 304 15.88 -4.49 -13.99
C VAL A 304 15.17 -5.71 -14.57
N ARG A 305 15.65 -6.28 -15.69
CA ARG A 305 15.06 -7.45 -16.34
C ARG A 305 15.06 -8.66 -15.42
N GLU A 306 16.16 -8.89 -14.69
CA GLU A 306 16.24 -9.97 -13.72
C GLU A 306 15.28 -9.77 -12.55
N ASN A 307 15.21 -8.56 -11.99
CA ASN A 307 14.25 -8.23 -10.94
C ASN A 307 12.80 -8.42 -11.40
N VAL A 308 12.48 -8.04 -12.64
CA VAL A 308 11.15 -8.27 -13.23
C VAL A 308 10.87 -9.77 -13.40
N ARG A 309 11.85 -10.55 -13.85
CA ARG A 309 11.71 -12.01 -14.02
C ARG A 309 11.46 -12.70 -12.68
N LEU A 310 12.28 -12.40 -11.67
CA LEU A 310 12.10 -12.90 -10.30
C LEU A 310 10.73 -12.49 -9.77
N ARG A 311 10.33 -11.22 -9.94
CA ARG A 311 9.01 -10.73 -9.51
C ARG A 311 7.86 -11.51 -10.15
N LYS A 312 7.94 -11.87 -11.43
CA LYS A 312 6.91 -12.72 -12.08
C LYS A 312 6.80 -14.11 -11.45
N GLN A 313 7.91 -14.74 -11.12
CA GLN A 313 7.91 -16.04 -10.43
C GLN A 313 7.33 -15.94 -9.02
N GLU A 314 7.70 -14.88 -8.30
CA GLU A 314 7.18 -14.59 -6.95
C GLU A 314 5.68 -14.30 -6.97
N LEU A 315 5.17 -13.61 -8.00
CA LEU A 315 3.72 -13.39 -8.18
C LEU A 315 2.97 -14.73 -8.25
N GLY A 316 3.45 -15.68 -9.07
CA GLY A 316 2.82 -17.00 -9.16
C GLY A 316 2.77 -17.74 -7.82
N GLN A 317 3.83 -17.63 -7.01
CA GLN A 317 3.84 -18.18 -5.66
C GLN A 317 2.84 -17.47 -4.71
N CYS A 318 2.77 -16.14 -4.78
CA CYS A 318 1.82 -15.34 -4.01
C CYS A 318 0.37 -15.72 -4.34
N GLU A 319 0.04 -15.82 -5.62
CA GLU A 319 -1.28 -16.23 -6.10
C GLU A 319 -1.63 -17.63 -5.61
N ALA A 320 -0.71 -18.60 -5.70
CA ALA A 320 -0.93 -19.95 -5.20
C ALA A 320 -1.27 -19.99 -3.69
N ILE A 321 -0.55 -19.22 -2.87
CA ILE A 321 -0.82 -19.07 -1.44
C ILE A 321 -2.23 -18.47 -1.22
N ILE A 322 -2.56 -17.40 -1.94
CA ILE A 322 -3.86 -16.72 -1.82
C ILE A 322 -4.99 -17.66 -2.24
N GLU A 323 -4.88 -18.37 -3.35
CA GLU A 323 -5.91 -19.30 -3.83
C GLU A 323 -6.14 -20.46 -2.86
N GLN A 324 -5.05 -21.01 -2.30
CA GLN A 324 -5.16 -22.07 -1.30
C GLN A 324 -5.88 -21.57 -0.04
N ARG A 325 -5.52 -20.37 0.44
CA ARG A 325 -6.08 -19.78 1.65
C ARG A 325 -7.53 -19.32 1.46
N THR A 326 -7.86 -18.81 0.28
CA THR A 326 -9.22 -18.45 -0.13
C THR A 326 -10.14 -19.65 -0.03
N ARG A 327 -9.83 -20.73 -0.74
CA ARG A 327 -10.63 -21.97 -0.75
C ARG A 327 -10.80 -22.55 0.65
N ALA A 328 -9.71 -22.62 1.42
CA ALA A 328 -9.73 -23.15 2.78
C ALA A 328 -10.57 -22.30 3.75
N LEU A 329 -10.56 -20.97 3.60
CA LEU A 329 -11.37 -20.07 4.41
C LEU A 329 -12.85 -20.15 3.99
N PHE A 330 -13.13 -20.12 2.69
CA PHE A 330 -14.49 -20.21 2.16
C PHE A 330 -15.20 -21.49 2.62
N ALA A 331 -14.54 -22.65 2.48
CA ALA A 331 -15.08 -23.93 2.95
C ALA A 331 -15.40 -23.95 4.45
N LYS A 332 -14.60 -23.27 5.28
CA LYS A 332 -14.84 -23.16 6.74
C LYS A 332 -16.04 -22.27 7.08
N LEU A 333 -16.30 -21.25 6.25
CA LEU A 333 -17.45 -20.36 6.42
C LEU A 333 -18.74 -21.05 5.96
N VAL A 334 -18.72 -21.76 4.82
CA VAL A 334 -19.88 -22.47 4.26
C VAL A 334 -20.31 -23.67 5.12
N ARG A 335 -19.39 -24.60 5.45
CA ARG A 335 -19.71 -25.82 6.20
C ARG A 335 -20.35 -25.59 7.57
N ARG A 336 -20.15 -24.40 8.15
CA ARG A 336 -20.68 -24.05 9.46
C ARG A 336 -22.01 -23.30 9.41
N ASP A 337 -22.43 -22.83 8.24
CA ASP A 337 -23.77 -22.28 8.06
C ASP A 337 -24.80 -23.42 7.84
N GLU A 338 -24.37 -24.55 7.26
CA GLU A 338 -25.18 -25.78 7.13
C GLU A 338 -25.38 -26.52 8.47
N PHE A 339 -24.49 -26.33 9.44
CA PHE A 339 -24.47 -27.07 10.71
C PHE A 339 -24.89 -26.23 11.93
N THR A 340 -25.72 -25.21 11.73
CA THR A 340 -26.44 -24.57 12.85
C THR A 340 -27.77 -25.30 13.00
N PRO A 341 -27.93 -26.30 13.89
CA PRO A 341 -29.27 -26.76 14.21
C PRO A 341 -30.00 -25.57 14.83
N CYS A 342 -31.22 -25.33 14.37
CA CYS A 342 -32.14 -24.41 14.99
C CYS A 342 -32.38 -24.87 16.44
N SER A 343 -31.56 -24.41 17.39
CA SER A 343 -31.82 -24.58 18.82
C SER A 343 -32.71 -23.43 19.31
N SER A 344 -33.88 -23.29 18.71
CA SER A 344 -35.01 -22.58 19.28
C SER A 344 -36.23 -23.49 19.14
N GLY A 345 -36.24 -24.52 19.98
CA GLY A 345 -37.29 -25.53 20.06
C GLY A 345 -37.25 -26.23 21.39
N LYS A 346 -37.18 -25.48 22.50
CA LYS A 346 -37.64 -25.96 23.80
C LYS A 346 -38.84 -25.11 24.21
N ALA A 347 -40.01 -25.61 23.85
CA ALA A 347 -41.22 -25.33 24.58
C ALA A 347 -41.06 -25.98 25.97
N GLU A 348 -40.88 -25.18 27.01
CA GLU A 348 -41.01 -25.63 28.39
C GLU A 348 -41.58 -24.49 29.25
N HIS A 349 -42.91 -24.51 29.36
CA HIS A 349 -43.71 -24.15 30.52
C HIS A 349 -43.28 -22.90 31.32
N VAL A 350 -43.92 -21.78 31.02
CA VAL A 350 -44.16 -20.71 32.01
C VAL A 350 -45.09 -21.27 33.08
N ARG A 351 -44.52 -21.78 34.18
CA ARG A 351 -45.26 -21.95 35.44
C ARG A 351 -45.44 -20.58 36.06
N THR A 352 -46.67 -20.09 36.00
CA THR A 352 -47.17 -18.96 36.77
C THR A 352 -46.98 -19.24 38.26
N SER A 353 -45.99 -18.62 38.89
CA SER A 353 -45.90 -18.55 40.36
C SER A 353 -46.88 -17.50 40.86
N VAL A 354 -48.12 -17.93 41.07
CA VAL A 354 -49.11 -17.19 41.85
C VAL A 354 -48.76 -17.38 43.34
N PHE A 355 -48.68 -16.26 44.06
CA PHE A 355 -48.52 -16.17 45.49
C PHE A 355 -49.48 -17.10 46.25
N SER A 356 -48.93 -17.98 47.08
CA SER A 356 -49.66 -18.70 48.12
C SER A 356 -49.75 -17.83 49.38
N ILE A 357 -50.89 -17.17 49.59
CA ILE A 357 -51.31 -16.64 50.89
C ILE A 357 -52.14 -17.74 51.58
N PRO A 358 -51.93 -18.06 52.87
CA PRO A 358 -52.68 -19.12 53.53
C PRO A 358 -54.10 -18.67 53.88
N LEU A 359 -55.06 -19.57 53.60
CA LEU A 359 -56.46 -19.50 54.00
C LEU A 359 -56.61 -19.41 55.53
N LEU A 360 -57.35 -18.41 56.02
CA LEU A 360 -58.09 -18.47 57.29
C LEU A 360 -59.59 -18.33 56.98
N ARG A 361 -60.36 -19.20 57.62
CA ARG A 361 -61.78 -19.51 57.39
C ARG A 361 -62.74 -18.40 57.82
N GLU A 362 -63.85 -18.36 57.09
CA GLU A 362 -65.23 -17.96 57.39
C GLU A 362 -65.59 -17.52 58.83
N THR A 363 -66.28 -16.37 58.93
CA THR A 363 -67.66 -16.16 59.46
C THR A 363 -68.01 -14.69 59.09
N GLY A 364 -69.10 -14.34 58.40
CA GLY A 364 -70.48 -14.39 58.88
C GLY A 364 -70.98 -12.97 59.19
N ASN A 365 -72.02 -12.51 58.47
CA ASN A 365 -72.93 -11.38 58.73
C ASN A 365 -72.42 -9.92 58.68
N GLY A 366 -73.22 -9.07 58.03
CA GLY A 366 -73.47 -7.70 58.52
C GLY A 366 -73.43 -6.57 57.49
N PHE A 367 -74.58 -6.31 56.86
CA PHE A 367 -75.19 -5.00 56.55
C PHE A 367 -74.37 -3.68 56.55
N ALA A 368 -74.77 -2.83 55.60
CA ALA A 368 -74.86 -1.35 55.63
C ALA A 368 -73.82 -0.51 54.84
N VAL A 369 -74.24 -0.07 53.64
CA VAL A 369 -74.40 1.32 53.08
C VAL A 369 -73.74 2.50 53.86
N PRO A 370 -73.57 3.69 53.25
CA PRO A 370 -72.54 4.18 52.30
C PRO A 370 -71.72 5.35 52.91
N ILE A 371 -70.98 6.13 52.10
CA ILE A 371 -70.99 7.62 52.02
C ILE A 371 -69.66 8.13 51.39
N THR A 372 -69.86 9.01 50.40
CA THR A 372 -69.00 10.04 49.78
C THR A 372 -67.73 10.44 50.56
N THR A 373 -66.61 10.80 49.94
CA THR A 373 -66.40 11.79 48.87
C THR A 373 -65.00 11.61 48.30
#